data_AF-A0A9D8L7T5-F1
#
_entry.id   AF-A0A9D8L7T5-F1
#
_cell.length_a   1.000
_cell.length_b   1.000
_cell.length_c   1.000
_cell.angle_alpha   90.00
_cell.angle_beta   90.00
_cell.angle_gamma   90.00
#
_symmetry.space_group_name_H-M   'P 1'
#
loop_
_entity.id
_entity.type
_entity.pdbx_description
1 polymer ?
#
loop_
_entity_poly.entity_id
_entity_poly.type
_entity_poly.pdbx_seq_one_letter_code
_entity_poly.pdbx_strand_id
1 'polypeptide(L)'
;MKPFFAVLCAVFLLVLPPIGAAAQGGTPAWSLRPLVLMEGPGKAYDVVGRIDAEVRIRVDRCSRDWCRVHRGHAAGWTSLHAITFGVGPHSPYAFPRLGYKWGGPGVVCLYEGPNFTGVSLCGKSGFKARDLLLLDADNRFSSVSIEGNVSVLLCRDRDFHDYCVRLNDSKARLPRLLDNGVSSMRVY
;
A
#
# COMPACT_ATOMS: atom_id res chain seq x y z
N MET A 1 -12.96 56.55 -54.94
CA MET A 1 -13.99 56.07 -53.99
C MET A 1 -14.28 54.60 -54.26
N LYS A 2 -13.73 53.67 -53.46
CA LYS A 2 -14.09 52.24 -53.35
C LYS A 2 -13.49 51.73 -52.03
N PRO A 3 -14.25 51.22 -51.05
CA PRO A 3 -13.68 50.63 -49.84
C PRO A 3 -13.45 49.13 -50.05
N PHE A 4 -12.21 48.68 -49.84
CA PHE A 4 -11.87 47.27 -49.68
C PHE A 4 -12.18 46.85 -48.24
N PHE A 5 -13.12 45.92 -48.07
CA PHE A 5 -13.43 45.28 -46.80
C PHE A 5 -12.35 44.22 -46.52
N ALA A 6 -11.48 44.47 -45.53
CA ALA A 6 -10.53 43.48 -45.03
C ALA A 6 -11.22 42.62 -43.96
N VAL A 7 -11.53 41.38 -44.29
CA VAL A 7 -12.03 40.37 -43.34
C VAL A 7 -10.81 39.75 -42.64
N LEU A 8 -10.63 40.06 -41.36
CA LEU A 8 -9.58 39.50 -40.51
C LEU A 8 -10.09 38.14 -39.96
N CYS A 9 -9.60 37.03 -40.50
CA CYS A 9 -9.84 35.69 -39.94
C CYS A 9 -9.07 35.53 -38.62
N ALA A 10 -9.76 35.62 -37.49
CA ALA A 10 -9.21 35.26 -36.19
C ALA A 10 -9.11 33.72 -36.07
N VAL A 11 -7.91 33.17 -36.23
CA VAL A 11 -7.61 31.76 -35.95
C VAL A 11 -7.51 31.59 -34.43
N PHE A 12 -8.57 31.06 -33.82
CA PHE A 12 -8.58 30.73 -32.39
C PHE A 12 -7.89 29.36 -32.19
N LEU A 13 -6.60 29.38 -31.84
CA LEU A 13 -5.85 28.20 -31.44
C LEU A 13 -6.41 27.68 -30.09
N LEU A 14 -7.27 26.66 -30.15
CA LEU A 14 -7.68 25.88 -29.00
C LEU A 14 -6.45 25.11 -28.45
N VAL A 15 -5.76 25.71 -27.48
CA VAL A 15 -4.77 24.99 -26.69
C VAL A 15 -5.52 24.03 -25.79
N LEU A 16 -5.61 22.76 -26.22
CA LEU A 16 -6.11 21.66 -25.40
C LEU A 16 -5.24 21.58 -24.12
N PRO A 17 -5.81 21.61 -22.92
CA PRO A 17 -5.04 21.36 -21.71
C PRO A 17 -4.43 19.95 -21.79
N PRO A 18 -3.19 19.75 -21.31
CA PRO A 18 -2.61 18.42 -21.26
C PRO A 18 -3.53 17.52 -20.43
N ILE A 19 -4.03 16.45 -21.06
CA ILE A 19 -4.74 15.37 -20.39
C ILE A 19 -3.81 14.91 -19.27
N GLY A 20 -4.26 15.09 -18.02
CA GLY A 20 -3.46 14.82 -16.84
C GLY A 20 -2.80 13.45 -16.95
N ALA A 21 -1.49 13.42 -16.67
CA ALA A 21 -0.77 12.16 -16.54
C ALA A 21 -1.57 11.25 -15.60
N ALA A 22 -2.03 10.11 -16.11
CA ALA A 22 -2.63 9.09 -15.29
C ALA A 22 -1.68 8.87 -14.12
N ALA A 23 -2.14 9.16 -12.89
CA ALA A 23 -1.37 8.82 -11.71
C ALA A 23 -1.09 7.33 -11.85
N GLN A 24 0.17 6.96 -12.08
CA GLN A 24 0.53 5.56 -12.27
C GLN A 24 0.07 4.83 -11.01
N GLY A 25 -1.03 4.10 -11.17
CA GLY A 25 -1.73 3.45 -10.09
C GLY A 25 -0.83 2.38 -9.51
N GLY A 26 -0.90 2.15 -8.20
CA GLY A 26 -0.09 1.14 -7.55
C GLY A 26 0.20 1.49 -6.11
N THR A 27 0.35 0.47 -5.30
CA THR A 27 0.63 0.54 -3.88
C THR A 27 2.06 1.00 -3.64
N PRO A 28 2.30 2.05 -2.82
CA PRO A 28 3.65 2.43 -2.42
C PRO A 28 4.35 1.28 -1.69
N ALA A 29 5.52 0.93 -2.18
CA ALA A 29 6.36 -0.11 -1.63
C ALA A 29 7.84 0.25 -1.81
N TRP A 30 8.71 -0.62 -1.32
CA TRP A 30 10.13 -0.51 -1.49
C TRP A 30 10.75 -1.85 -1.82
N SER A 31 11.77 -1.83 -2.66
CA SER A 31 12.65 -2.98 -2.87
C SER A 31 13.52 -3.19 -1.63
N LEU A 32 13.53 -4.41 -1.10
CA LEU A 32 14.43 -4.80 0.01
C LEU A 32 15.83 -5.21 -0.49
N ARG A 33 15.91 -5.58 -1.76
CA ARG A 33 17.12 -6.06 -2.46
C ARG A 33 16.94 -5.78 -3.96
N PRO A 34 17.98 -5.93 -4.80
CA PRO A 34 17.83 -5.73 -6.23
C PRO A 34 16.73 -6.65 -6.79
N LEU A 35 15.78 -6.06 -7.50
CA LEU A 35 14.65 -6.78 -8.09
C LEU A 35 15.02 -7.24 -9.48
N VAL A 36 14.76 -8.52 -9.76
CA VAL A 36 14.73 -9.05 -11.12
C VAL A 36 13.28 -8.96 -11.58
N LEU A 37 13.04 -8.23 -12.67
CA LEU A 37 11.72 -8.07 -13.25
C LEU A 37 11.52 -9.13 -14.32
N MET A 38 10.46 -9.91 -14.17
CA MET A 38 10.05 -10.98 -15.08
C MET A 38 8.85 -10.52 -15.92
N GLU A 39 8.69 -11.09 -17.12
CA GLU A 39 7.54 -10.80 -17.98
C GLU A 39 6.20 -11.24 -17.34
N GLY A 40 6.22 -12.35 -16.61
CA GLY A 40 5.06 -12.92 -15.92
C GLY A 40 5.35 -13.38 -14.48
N PRO A 41 4.31 -13.79 -13.73
CA PRO A 41 4.42 -14.20 -12.33
C PRO A 41 5.05 -15.58 -12.19
N GLY A 42 6.38 -15.66 -12.29
CA GLY A 42 7.11 -16.92 -12.15
C GLY A 42 8.55 -16.86 -12.65
N LYS A 43 9.36 -17.82 -12.21
CA LYS A 43 10.74 -17.99 -12.72
C LYS A 43 10.81 -18.57 -14.15
N ALA A 44 9.68 -19.03 -14.68
CA ALA A 44 9.58 -19.60 -16.04
C ALA A 44 9.50 -18.54 -17.14
N TYR A 45 9.28 -17.28 -16.78
CA TYR A 45 9.20 -16.16 -17.72
C TYR A 45 10.59 -15.56 -17.98
N ASP A 46 10.71 -14.75 -19.02
CA ASP A 46 11.95 -14.04 -19.33
C ASP A 46 12.18 -12.83 -18.41
N VAL A 47 13.47 -12.48 -18.23
CA VAL A 47 13.87 -11.28 -17.49
C VAL A 47 13.73 -10.06 -18.39
N VAL A 48 12.86 -9.13 -18.01
CA VAL A 48 12.56 -7.90 -18.76
C VAL A 48 13.22 -6.66 -18.19
N GLY A 49 13.80 -6.75 -16.99
CA GLY A 49 14.49 -5.62 -16.40
C GLY A 49 14.97 -5.85 -14.97
N ARG A 50 15.47 -4.77 -14.38
CA ARG A 50 15.92 -4.73 -12.99
C ARG A 50 15.54 -3.39 -12.34
N ILE A 51 15.35 -3.44 -11.04
CA ILE A 51 15.23 -2.25 -10.18
C ILE A 51 16.23 -2.43 -9.04
N ASP A 52 16.93 -1.36 -8.69
CA ASP A 52 17.93 -1.39 -7.62
C ASP A 52 17.34 -1.78 -6.27
N ALA A 53 18.22 -2.14 -5.33
CA ALA A 53 17.81 -2.30 -3.95
C ALA A 53 17.40 -0.96 -3.35
N GLU A 54 16.61 -1.03 -2.28
CA GLU A 54 16.33 0.09 -1.39
C GLU A 54 15.69 1.34 -2.03
N VAL A 55 15.08 1.20 -3.20
CA VAL A 55 14.36 2.28 -3.87
C VAL A 55 12.86 2.16 -3.71
N ARG A 56 12.19 3.32 -3.76
CA ARG A 56 10.73 3.39 -3.76
C ARG A 56 10.21 2.87 -5.09
N ILE A 57 9.22 1.99 -5.00
CA ILE A 57 8.53 1.37 -6.14
C ILE A 57 7.02 1.53 -5.97
N ARG A 58 6.28 1.19 -7.02
CA ARG A 58 4.84 0.98 -6.97
C ARG A 58 4.53 -0.47 -7.28
N VAL A 59 3.63 -1.06 -6.52
CA VAL A 59 3.14 -2.43 -6.74
C VAL A 59 1.74 -2.34 -7.33
N ASP A 60 1.57 -2.77 -8.56
CA ASP A 60 0.30 -2.69 -9.30
C ASP A 60 -0.68 -3.75 -8.80
N ARG A 61 -0.18 -4.97 -8.65
CA ARG A 61 -0.94 -6.16 -8.24
C ARG A 61 0.00 -7.28 -7.83
N CYS A 62 -0.50 -8.21 -7.04
CA CYS A 62 0.19 -9.47 -6.74
C CYS A 62 -0.63 -10.66 -7.23
N SER A 63 0.06 -11.79 -7.38
CA SER A 63 -0.48 -13.10 -7.74
C SER A 63 0.40 -14.14 -7.05
N ARG A 64 -0.11 -14.70 -5.95
CA ARG A 64 0.67 -15.56 -5.04
C ARG A 64 1.95 -14.85 -4.60
N ASP A 65 3.11 -15.50 -4.71
CA ASP A 65 4.41 -14.96 -4.30
C ASP A 65 5.04 -13.97 -5.28
N TRP A 66 4.27 -13.46 -6.26
CA TRP A 66 4.77 -12.56 -7.30
C TRP A 66 3.97 -11.27 -7.35
N CYS A 67 4.66 -10.15 -7.44
CA CYS A 67 4.06 -8.83 -7.55
C CYS A 67 4.55 -8.13 -8.80
N ARG A 68 3.61 -7.61 -9.59
CA ARG A 68 3.92 -6.69 -10.69
C ARG A 68 4.21 -5.33 -10.09
N VAL A 69 5.38 -4.79 -10.41
CA VAL A 69 5.88 -3.53 -9.89
C VAL A 69 6.33 -2.62 -11.01
N HIS A 70 6.38 -1.31 -10.74
CA HIS A 70 7.00 -0.35 -11.64
C HIS A 70 7.74 0.76 -10.88
N ARG A 71 8.73 1.35 -11.57
CA ARG A 71 9.47 2.55 -11.18
C ARG A 71 10.00 3.26 -12.43
N GLY A 72 9.50 4.46 -12.72
CA GLY A 72 9.86 5.16 -13.95
C GLY A 72 9.43 4.35 -15.17
N HIS A 73 10.38 4.02 -16.05
CA HIS A 73 10.14 3.16 -17.23
C HIS A 73 10.31 1.66 -16.96
N ALA A 74 10.85 1.27 -15.80
CA ALA A 74 11.03 -0.14 -15.45
C ALA A 74 9.73 -0.72 -14.89
N ALA A 75 9.23 -1.82 -15.46
CA ALA A 75 8.06 -2.53 -14.98
C ALA A 75 8.15 -4.04 -15.24
N GLY A 76 7.61 -4.85 -14.33
CA GLY A 76 7.57 -6.30 -14.47
C GLY A 76 7.27 -7.01 -13.14
N TRP A 77 7.27 -8.34 -13.15
CA TRP A 77 6.97 -9.17 -11.99
C TRP A 77 8.22 -9.48 -11.18
N THR A 78 8.16 -9.30 -9.87
CA THR A 78 9.23 -9.69 -8.93
C THR A 78 8.65 -10.53 -7.81
N SER A 79 9.51 -11.14 -7.00
CA SER A 79 9.06 -11.87 -5.82
C SER A 79 8.49 -10.92 -4.76
N LEU A 80 7.32 -11.25 -4.22
CA LEU A 80 6.71 -10.58 -3.05
C LEU A 80 7.70 -10.48 -1.88
N HIS A 81 8.52 -11.50 -1.68
CA HIS A 81 9.54 -11.56 -0.63
C HIS A 81 10.74 -10.62 -0.84
N ALA A 82 10.84 -9.98 -2.01
CA ALA A 82 11.89 -9.01 -2.30
C ALA A 82 11.45 -7.56 -2.09
N ILE A 83 10.19 -7.34 -1.70
CA ILE A 83 9.60 -6.02 -1.53
C ILE A 83 8.95 -5.89 -0.15
N THR A 84 8.70 -4.65 0.27
CA THR A 84 7.93 -4.34 1.48
C THR A 84 6.93 -3.24 1.19
N PHE A 85 5.76 -3.30 1.83
CA PHE A 85 4.71 -2.31 1.69
C PHE A 85 4.75 -1.30 2.83
N GLY A 86 4.48 -0.02 2.53
CA GLY A 86 4.24 1.01 3.55
C GLY A 86 5.44 1.51 4.36
N VAL A 87 6.60 0.84 4.35
CA VAL A 87 7.83 1.27 5.05
C VAL A 87 9.03 1.28 4.11
N GLY A 88 9.83 2.35 4.17
CA GLY A 88 11.07 2.48 3.41
C GLY A 88 12.26 1.74 4.02
N PRO A 89 13.24 1.31 3.22
CA PRO A 89 14.43 0.55 3.60
C PRO A 89 15.39 1.37 4.46
N HIS A 90 15.38 2.71 4.30
CA HIS A 90 16.02 3.67 5.21
C HIS A 90 15.00 4.44 6.06
N SER A 91 13.77 3.92 6.21
CA SER A 91 12.94 4.39 7.31
C SER A 91 13.64 3.98 8.60
N PRO A 92 13.60 4.80 9.66
CA PRO A 92 13.96 4.34 11.01
C PRO A 92 13.20 3.07 11.45
N TYR A 93 12.22 2.64 10.63
CA TYR A 93 11.35 1.48 10.75
C TYR A 93 11.53 0.42 9.64
N ALA A 94 12.69 0.34 8.98
CA ALA A 94 13.15 -0.88 8.32
C ALA A 94 14.37 -1.41 9.08
N PHE A 95 14.32 -2.68 9.50
CA PHE A 95 15.22 -3.27 10.50
C PHE A 95 16.70 -2.92 10.27
N PRO A 96 17.44 -2.53 11.33
CA PRO A 96 17.62 -3.34 12.54
C PRO A 96 16.91 -2.80 13.80
N ARG A 97 16.44 -3.73 14.64
CA ARG A 97 15.67 -3.57 15.90
C ARG A 97 14.71 -2.37 15.92
N LEU A 98 13.64 -2.51 15.14
CA LEU A 98 12.48 -1.64 15.27
C LEU A 98 11.88 -1.91 16.64
N GLY A 99 11.76 -0.86 17.47
CA GLY A 99 11.20 -0.90 18.83
C GLY A 99 9.71 -1.21 18.85
N TYR A 100 9.30 -2.23 18.10
CA TYR A 100 7.96 -2.76 18.13
C TYR A 100 7.70 -3.38 19.48
N LYS A 101 6.64 -2.88 20.07
CA LYS A 101 6.06 -3.44 21.27
C LYS A 101 5.60 -4.88 20.95
N TRP A 102 6.02 -5.84 21.77
CA TRP A 102 5.78 -7.27 21.54
C TRP A 102 5.60 -7.98 22.86
N GLY A 103 4.55 -8.78 22.98
CA GLY A 103 4.41 -9.80 24.03
C GLY A 103 4.11 -9.24 25.40
N GLY A 104 3.98 -7.91 25.47
CA GLY A 104 3.66 -7.19 26.69
C GLY A 104 2.15 -7.03 26.88
N PRO A 105 1.74 -6.58 28.07
CA PRO A 105 0.34 -6.25 28.33
C PRO A 105 -0.10 -5.10 27.43
N GLY A 106 -1.30 -5.21 26.87
CA GLY A 106 -1.86 -4.18 26.00
C GLY A 106 -3.06 -4.68 25.20
N VAL A 107 -3.70 -3.74 24.52
CA VAL A 107 -4.85 -4.00 23.67
C VAL A 107 -4.74 -3.18 22.39
N VAL A 108 -5.18 -3.78 21.30
CA VAL A 108 -5.36 -3.11 20.02
C VAL A 108 -6.82 -3.18 19.68
N CYS A 109 -7.43 -2.05 19.30
CA CYS A 109 -8.81 -2.00 18.83
C CYS A 109 -8.86 -1.38 17.44
N LEU A 110 -9.44 -2.11 16.48
CA LEU A 110 -9.85 -1.56 15.19
C LEU A 110 -11.24 -0.94 15.31
N TYR A 111 -11.47 0.17 14.65
CA TYR A 111 -12.75 0.90 14.67
C TYR A 111 -13.26 1.13 13.25
N GLU A 112 -14.57 0.99 13.05
CA GLU A 112 -15.20 1.20 11.74
C GLU A 112 -15.04 2.66 11.26
N GLY A 113 -15.16 3.62 12.17
CA GLY A 113 -15.03 5.04 11.88
C GLY A 113 -13.60 5.58 12.04
N PRO A 114 -13.32 6.79 11.50
CA PRO A 114 -12.11 7.53 11.83
C PRO A 114 -12.13 8.01 13.29
N ASN A 115 -10.98 8.46 13.79
CA ASN A 115 -10.81 9.00 15.14
C ASN A 115 -11.34 8.07 16.25
N PHE A 116 -11.20 6.75 16.07
CA PHE A 116 -11.57 5.72 17.05
C PHE A 116 -13.08 5.69 17.37
N THR A 117 -13.92 5.88 16.34
CA THR A 117 -15.38 5.93 16.47
C THR A 117 -16.08 4.72 15.86
N GLY A 118 -17.29 4.43 16.31
CA GLY A 118 -18.10 3.32 15.80
C GLY A 118 -17.81 1.97 16.46
N VAL A 119 -18.28 0.89 15.83
CA VAL A 119 -18.07 -0.49 16.32
C VAL A 119 -16.58 -0.81 16.32
N SER A 120 -16.14 -1.58 17.32
CA SER A 120 -14.75 -1.97 17.46
C SER A 120 -14.54 -3.48 17.58
N LEU A 121 -13.40 -3.93 17.06
CA LEU A 121 -12.87 -5.28 17.28
C LEU A 121 -11.53 -5.15 18.00
N CYS A 122 -11.45 -5.69 19.21
CA CYS A 122 -10.27 -5.59 20.06
C CYS A 122 -9.56 -6.93 20.22
N GLY A 123 -8.23 -6.89 20.28
CA GLY A 123 -7.37 -8.05 20.52
C GLY A 123 -6.21 -7.70 21.46
N LYS A 124 -5.86 -8.65 22.33
CA LYS A 124 -4.65 -8.58 23.18
C LYS A 124 -3.47 -9.25 22.47
N SER A 125 -2.27 -9.14 23.05
CA SER A 125 -1.08 -9.87 22.55
C SER A 125 -1.40 -11.34 22.26
N GLY A 126 -0.98 -11.82 21.09
CA GLY A 126 -1.25 -13.17 20.61
C GLY A 126 -2.56 -13.32 19.82
N PHE A 127 -3.46 -12.34 19.87
CA PHE A 127 -4.70 -12.39 19.07
C PHE A 127 -4.40 -12.46 17.58
N LYS A 128 -5.15 -13.32 16.88
CA LYS A 128 -4.92 -13.61 15.47
C LYS A 128 -6.24 -13.88 14.75
N ALA A 129 -6.62 -12.96 13.88
CA ALA A 129 -7.70 -13.15 12.91
C ALA A 129 -7.07 -13.34 11.52
N ARG A 130 -7.05 -14.59 11.05
CA ARG A 130 -6.56 -14.94 9.70
C ARG A 130 -7.52 -14.47 8.62
N ASP A 131 -8.80 -14.46 8.92
CA ASP A 131 -9.86 -14.03 8.03
C ASP A 131 -10.89 -13.29 8.89
N LEU A 132 -10.97 -11.97 8.72
CA LEU A 132 -11.91 -11.12 9.46
C LEU A 132 -13.36 -11.35 9.02
N LEU A 133 -13.59 -11.95 7.85
CA LEU A 133 -14.94 -12.32 7.41
C LEU A 133 -15.57 -13.36 8.33
N LEU A 134 -14.77 -14.27 8.89
CA LEU A 134 -15.23 -15.26 9.86
C LEU A 134 -15.69 -14.63 11.19
N LEU A 135 -15.37 -13.36 11.41
CA LEU A 135 -15.77 -12.56 12.57
C LEU A 135 -16.79 -11.47 12.21
N ASP A 136 -17.34 -11.48 10.99
CA ASP A 136 -18.19 -10.40 10.42
C ASP A 136 -17.55 -9.00 10.53
N ALA A 137 -16.22 -8.95 10.39
CA ALA A 137 -15.41 -7.77 10.64
C ALA A 137 -14.56 -7.35 9.42
N ASP A 138 -14.82 -7.95 8.26
CA ASP A 138 -14.02 -7.75 7.05
C ASP A 138 -14.24 -6.37 6.41
N ASN A 139 -13.17 -5.76 5.89
CA ASN A 139 -13.22 -4.59 5.00
C ASN A 139 -14.01 -3.37 5.50
N ARG A 140 -14.04 -3.12 6.81
CA ARG A 140 -14.87 -2.06 7.40
C ARG A 140 -14.17 -1.11 8.37
N PHE A 141 -12.89 -1.33 8.66
CA PHE A 141 -12.16 -0.54 9.66
C PHE A 141 -11.47 0.67 9.05
N SER A 142 -11.56 1.83 9.71
CA SER A 142 -10.96 3.10 9.28
C SER A 142 -9.96 3.69 10.28
N SER A 143 -9.90 3.22 11.53
CA SER A 143 -8.90 3.68 12.51
C SER A 143 -8.49 2.57 13.49
N VAL A 144 -7.39 2.79 14.23
CA VAL A 144 -6.84 1.81 15.17
C VAL A 144 -6.25 2.47 16.40
N SER A 145 -6.66 2.03 17.59
CA SER A 145 -6.01 2.38 18.86
C SER A 145 -5.04 1.26 19.29
N ILE A 146 -3.92 1.65 19.87
CA ILE A 146 -2.88 0.74 20.38
C ILE A 146 -2.47 1.24 21.76
N GLU A 147 -2.79 0.46 22.79
CA GLU A 147 -2.52 0.79 24.19
C GLU A 147 -1.61 -0.25 24.84
N GLY A 148 -0.68 0.22 25.67
CA GLY A 148 0.29 -0.64 26.35
C GLY A 148 1.47 -1.01 25.45
N ASN A 149 2.04 -2.20 25.72
CA ASN A 149 3.24 -2.73 25.08
C ASN A 149 2.89 -3.83 24.06
N VAL A 150 2.03 -3.48 23.09
CA VAL A 150 1.66 -4.32 21.93
C VAL A 150 1.79 -3.58 20.61
N SER A 151 1.89 -4.32 19.51
CA SER A 151 1.81 -3.80 18.13
C SER A 151 0.88 -4.67 17.28
N VAL A 152 0.42 -4.16 16.13
CA VAL A 152 -0.51 -4.90 15.25
C VAL A 152 -0.02 -4.94 13.82
N LEU A 153 -0.09 -6.12 13.20
CA LEU A 153 0.00 -6.30 11.76
C LEU A 153 -1.41 -6.35 11.17
N LEU A 154 -1.68 -5.47 10.22
CA LEU A 154 -2.93 -5.41 9.47
C LEU A 154 -2.63 -5.64 8.00
N CYS A 155 -3.35 -6.56 7.37
CA CYS A 155 -3.19 -6.86 5.94
C CYS A 155 -4.51 -6.70 5.20
N ARG A 156 -4.41 -6.37 3.90
CA ARG A 156 -5.59 -6.26 3.05
C ARG A 156 -6.16 -7.60 2.64
N ASP A 157 -5.35 -8.64 2.60
CA ASP A 157 -5.80 -9.98 2.26
C ASP A 157 -5.84 -10.89 3.49
N ARG A 158 -6.49 -12.03 3.31
CA ARG A 158 -6.61 -13.09 4.31
C ARG A 158 -5.27 -13.79 4.50
N ASP A 159 -5.16 -14.50 5.60
CA ASP A 159 -3.97 -15.27 5.99
C ASP A 159 -2.67 -14.47 6.04
N PHE A 160 -2.77 -13.16 6.26
CA PHE A 160 -1.65 -12.21 6.27
C PHE A 160 -0.89 -12.12 4.95
N HIS A 161 -1.60 -12.31 3.84
CA HIS A 161 -1.08 -12.03 2.51
C HIS A 161 -1.33 -10.57 2.13
N ASP A 162 -0.57 -10.11 1.14
CA ASP A 162 -0.73 -8.86 0.39
C ASP A 162 -1.02 -7.57 1.19
N TYR A 163 -0.12 -6.60 1.02
CA TYR A 163 -0.19 -5.28 1.65
C TYR A 163 -0.42 -5.35 3.16
N CYS A 164 0.62 -5.77 3.88
CA CYS A 164 0.64 -5.76 5.33
C CYS A 164 1.37 -4.54 5.87
N VAL A 165 0.83 -3.90 6.91
CA VAL A 165 1.48 -2.80 7.64
C VAL A 165 1.51 -3.13 9.12
N ARG A 166 2.68 -3.03 9.75
CA ARG A 166 2.82 -3.15 11.21
C ARG A 166 2.76 -1.77 11.86
N LEU A 167 1.74 -1.56 12.69
CA LEU A 167 1.51 -0.32 13.42
C LEU A 167 1.92 -0.51 14.87
N ASN A 168 2.73 0.42 15.38
CA ASN A 168 3.21 0.44 16.76
C ASN A 168 2.52 1.52 17.62
N ASP A 169 1.77 2.41 16.96
CA ASP A 169 1.09 3.56 17.53
C ASP A 169 -0.30 3.70 16.92
N SER A 170 -1.22 4.29 17.68
CA SER A 170 -2.58 4.58 17.24
C SER A 170 -2.60 5.45 15.99
N LYS A 171 -3.56 5.18 15.09
CA LYS A 171 -3.81 5.97 13.89
C LYS A 171 -5.28 6.35 13.83
N ALA A 172 -5.55 7.65 13.90
CA ALA A 172 -6.89 8.21 13.76
C ALA A 172 -7.50 7.98 12.36
N ARG A 173 -6.67 7.69 11.36
CA ARG A 173 -7.08 7.17 10.05
C ARG A 173 -6.06 6.15 9.57
N LEU A 174 -6.54 5.01 9.10
CA LEU A 174 -5.68 3.97 8.53
C LEU A 174 -5.03 4.45 7.22
N PRO A 175 -3.87 3.88 6.84
CA PRO A 175 -3.30 4.10 5.52
C PRO A 175 -4.34 3.80 4.43
N ARG A 176 -4.34 4.59 3.34
CA ARG A 176 -5.37 4.59 2.28
C ARG A 176 -5.84 3.23 1.80
N LEU A 177 -4.96 2.23 1.78
CA LEU A 177 -5.30 0.89 1.30
C LEU A 177 -5.79 -0.06 2.41
N LEU A 178 -5.43 0.19 3.67
CA LEU A 178 -6.02 -0.53 4.81
C LEU A 178 -7.38 0.04 5.21
N ASP A 179 -7.62 1.32 4.93
CA ASP A 179 -8.87 2.00 5.21
C ASP A 179 -10.05 1.34 4.48
N ASN A 180 -10.99 0.78 5.25
CA ASN A 180 -12.09 -0.09 4.77
C ASN A 180 -11.59 -1.26 3.90
N GLY A 181 -10.38 -1.73 4.19
CA GLY A 181 -9.67 -2.71 3.37
C GLY A 181 -9.00 -3.84 4.15
N VAL A 182 -9.04 -3.82 5.49
CA VAL A 182 -8.37 -4.84 6.32
C VAL A 182 -9.15 -6.15 6.27
N SER A 183 -8.44 -7.25 5.96
CA SER A 183 -9.01 -8.61 5.93
C SER A 183 -8.31 -9.60 6.88
N SER A 184 -7.14 -9.25 7.42
CA SER A 184 -6.50 -10.03 8.50
C SER A 184 -5.72 -9.16 9.49
N MET A 185 -5.66 -9.63 10.74
CA MET A 185 -5.09 -8.91 11.88
C MET A 185 -4.30 -9.85 12.79
N ARG A 186 -3.13 -9.41 13.23
CA ARG A 186 -2.37 -10.09 14.29
C ARG A 186 -1.79 -9.09 15.28
N VAL A 187 -2.07 -9.31 16.56
CA VAL A 187 -1.49 -8.53 17.66
C VAL A 187 -0.27 -9.26 18.20
N TYR A 188 0.82 -8.53 18.36
CA TYR A 188 2.09 -9.01 18.88
C TYR A 188 2.30 -8.45 20.27
#